data_AF-A0AAW5AHZ1-F1
#
_entry.id   AF-A0AAW5AHZ1-F1
#
_cell.length_a   1.000
_cell.length_b   1.000
_cell.length_c   1.000
_cell.angle_alpha   90.00
_cell.angle_beta   90.00
_cell.angle_gamma   90.00
#
_symmetry.space_group_name_H-M   'P 1'
#
loop_
_entity.id
_entity.type
_entity.pdbx_description
1 polymer ?
#
loop_
_entity_poly.entity_id
_entity_poly.type
_entity_poly.pdbx_seq_one_letter_code
_entity_poly.pdbx_strand_id
1 'polypeptide(L)'
;MNKTDLLEYLIETSSAMTRCDMDDAILLHFDLVMENYRQKPLFYKNLLKYDRFMVALSLLSFNYKDHLVPLSKVKAFCQERGYLSRNSLDSYFSFFFIAGYMQVRMHDEDSRQRVFKPTGAALCETTRMIKSYLL
;
A
#
# COMPACT_ATOMS: atom_id res chain seq x y z
N MET A 1 2.86 3.79 -20.60
CA MET A 1 4.25 3.43 -20.27
C MET A 1 4.41 1.95 -20.58
N ASN A 2 5.21 1.60 -21.57
CA ASN A 2 5.47 0.20 -21.89
C ASN A 2 6.46 -0.39 -20.86
N LYS A 3 6.65 -1.72 -20.85
CA LYS A 3 7.53 -2.41 -19.88
C LYS A 3 8.99 -1.93 -19.96
N THR A 4 9.46 -1.61 -21.15
CA THR A 4 10.82 -1.12 -21.44
C THR A 4 11.02 0.27 -20.85
N ASP A 5 10.08 1.20 -21.08
CA ASP A 5 10.12 2.56 -20.52
C ASP A 5 10.17 2.52 -18.99
N LEU A 6 9.43 1.58 -18.38
CA LEU A 6 9.36 1.43 -16.93
C LEU A 6 10.68 0.87 -16.36
N LEU A 7 11.32 -0.06 -17.07
CA LEU A 7 12.63 -0.60 -16.68
C LEU A 7 13.72 0.46 -16.80
N GLU A 8 13.71 1.24 -17.88
CA GLU A 8 14.69 2.30 -18.11
C GLU A 8 14.58 3.39 -17.03
N TYR A 9 13.35 3.82 -16.72
CA TYR A 9 13.09 4.74 -15.61
C TYR A 9 13.58 4.21 -14.26
N LEU A 10 13.36 2.92 -13.96
CA LEU A 10 13.81 2.31 -12.71
C LEU A 10 15.34 2.25 -12.62
N ILE A 11 16.03 1.92 -13.71
CA ILE A 11 17.50 1.88 -13.78
C ILE A 11 18.07 3.29 -13.59
N GLU A 12 17.51 4.28 -14.26
CA GLU A 12 17.94 5.68 -14.16
C GLU A 12 17.74 6.20 -12.73
N THR A 13 16.56 5.97 -12.15
CA THR A 13 16.25 6.35 -10.77
C THR A 13 17.21 5.68 -9.78
N SER A 14 17.44 4.38 -9.90
CA SER A 14 18.37 3.64 -9.02
C SER A 14 19.82 4.12 -9.15
N SER A 15 20.25 4.45 -10.37
CA SER A 15 21.60 4.98 -10.63
C SER A 15 21.78 6.38 -10.06
N ALA A 16 20.74 7.22 -10.11
CA ALA A 16 20.76 8.54 -9.50
C ALA A 16 20.84 8.46 -7.97
N MET A 17 20.10 7.54 -7.34
CA MET A 17 20.15 7.32 -5.88
C MET A 17 21.53 6.87 -5.39
N THR A 18 22.19 5.98 -6.13
CA THR A 18 23.47 5.37 -5.72
C THR A 18 24.70 6.23 -5.99
N ARG A 19 24.57 7.31 -6.77
CA ARG A 19 25.64 8.28 -7.02
C ARG A 19 25.71 9.41 -5.99
N CYS A 20 24.70 9.54 -5.12
CA CYS A 20 24.66 10.60 -4.11
C CYS A 20 25.58 10.27 -2.93
N ASP A 21 25.99 11.31 -2.20
CA ASP A 21 26.59 11.14 -0.88
C ASP A 21 25.61 10.38 0.02
N MET A 22 26.05 9.29 0.65
CA MET A 22 25.17 8.49 1.50
C MET A 22 24.64 9.30 2.68
N ASP A 23 25.43 10.24 3.21
CA ASP A 23 25.00 11.05 4.35
C ASP A 23 23.86 11.98 3.95
N ASP A 24 23.96 12.64 2.79
CA ASP A 24 22.90 13.48 2.25
C ASP A 24 21.64 12.67 1.89
N ALA A 25 21.81 11.46 1.34
CA ALA A 25 20.71 10.56 1.04
C ALA A 25 19.98 10.11 2.32
N ILE A 26 20.70 9.77 3.38
CA ILE A 26 20.11 9.39 4.68
C ILE A 26 19.33 10.57 5.28
N LEU A 27 19.86 11.80 5.19
CA LEU A 27 19.17 12.99 5.67
C LEU A 27 17.90 13.28 4.85
N LEU A 28 17.99 13.20 3.53
CA LEU A 28 16.83 13.35 2.64
C LEU A 28 15.76 12.30 2.92
N HIS A 29 16.16 11.03 3.07
CA HIS A 29 15.28 9.93 3.44
C HIS A 29 14.56 10.23 4.77
N PHE A 30 15.31 10.65 5.80
CA PHE A 30 14.76 11.02 7.08
C PHE A 30 13.74 12.15 6.96
N ASP A 31 14.05 13.21 6.23
CA ASP A 31 13.16 14.35 6.04
C ASP A 31 11.86 13.95 5.31
N LEU A 32 11.96 13.16 4.24
CA LEU A 32 10.80 12.66 3.50
C LEU A 32 9.90 11.76 4.36
N VAL A 33 10.49 10.85 5.14
CA VAL A 33 9.73 10.00 6.06
C VAL A 33 9.07 10.85 7.15
N MET A 34 9.81 11.79 7.73
CA MET A 34 9.31 12.64 8.82
C MET A 34 8.24 13.62 8.37
N GLU A 35 8.34 14.18 7.17
CA GLU A 35 7.31 15.04 6.59
C GLU A 35 5.96 14.30 6.50
N ASN A 36 5.98 13.08 5.96
CA ASN A 36 4.78 12.24 5.85
C ASN A 36 4.27 11.81 7.24
N TYR A 37 5.17 11.33 8.10
CA TYR A 37 4.81 10.84 9.44
C TYR A 37 4.17 11.94 10.29
N ARG A 38 4.71 13.17 10.27
CA ARG A 38 4.21 14.31 11.07
C ARG A 38 2.80 14.73 10.69
N GLN A 39 2.36 14.53 9.44
CA GLN A 39 1.00 14.86 9.04
C GLN A 39 -0.04 13.93 9.69
N LYS A 40 0.29 12.65 9.88
CA LYS A 40 -0.63 11.64 10.42
C LYS A 40 0.09 10.62 11.32
N PRO A 41 0.66 11.04 12.46
CA PRO A 41 1.57 10.20 13.25
C PRO A 41 0.90 8.93 13.79
N LEU A 42 -0.35 9.04 14.26
CA LEU A 42 -1.10 7.88 14.75
C LEU A 42 -1.49 6.91 13.64
N PHE A 43 -1.73 7.41 12.42
CA PHE A 43 -2.02 6.57 11.26
C PHE A 43 -0.79 5.77 10.87
N TYR A 44 0.35 6.45 10.64
CA TYR A 44 1.58 5.80 10.23
C TYR A 44 2.14 4.86 11.30
N LYS A 45 2.09 5.24 12.59
CA LYS A 45 2.42 4.35 13.71
C LYS A 45 1.61 3.05 13.71
N ASN A 46 0.34 3.12 13.28
CA ASN A 46 -0.53 1.95 13.22
C ASN A 46 -0.37 1.16 11.91
N LEU A 47 -0.17 1.84 10.78
CA LEU A 47 -0.03 1.23 9.46
C LEU A 47 1.31 0.48 9.32
N LEU A 48 2.41 1.09 9.79
CA LEU A 48 3.78 0.56 9.64
C LEU A 48 4.11 -0.60 10.58
N LYS A 49 3.16 -1.06 11.40
CA LYS A 49 3.30 -2.34 12.08
C LYS A 49 3.34 -3.44 11.02
N TYR A 50 4.38 -4.27 11.03
CA TYR A 50 4.66 -5.29 10.01
C TYR A 50 3.40 -5.98 9.48
N ASP A 51 2.62 -6.61 10.35
CA ASP A 51 1.41 -7.34 9.97
C ASP A 51 0.37 -6.50 9.22
N ARG A 52 0.11 -5.29 9.72
CA ARG A 52 -0.86 -4.37 9.13
C ARG A 52 -0.36 -3.82 7.81
N PHE A 53 0.94 -3.55 7.73
CA PHE A 53 1.59 -3.13 6.50
C PHE A 53 1.50 -4.21 5.42
N MET A 54 1.79 -5.47 5.78
CA MET A 54 1.67 -6.62 4.86
C MET A 54 0.24 -6.81 4.36
N VAL A 55 -0.77 -6.56 5.20
CA VAL A 55 -2.18 -6.59 4.79
C VAL A 55 -2.50 -5.48 3.78
N ALA A 56 -2.01 -4.25 4.00
CA ALA A 56 -2.19 -3.14 3.06
C ALA A 56 -1.50 -3.41 1.71
N LEU A 57 -0.26 -3.92 1.73
CA LEU A 57 0.46 -4.34 0.53
C LEU A 57 -0.27 -5.45 -0.22
N SER A 58 -0.86 -6.41 0.50
CA SER A 58 -1.64 -7.49 -0.10
C SER A 58 -2.85 -6.93 -0.85
N LEU A 59 -3.63 -6.04 -0.23
CA LEU A 59 -4.76 -5.37 -0.90
C LEU A 59 -4.32 -4.70 -2.21
N LEU A 60 -3.26 -3.89 -2.17
CA LEU A 60 -2.73 -3.22 -3.36
C LEU A 60 -2.31 -4.23 -4.43
N SER A 61 -1.54 -5.24 -4.05
CA SER A 61 -1.01 -6.26 -4.97
C SER A 61 -2.13 -7.03 -5.67
N PHE A 62 -3.16 -7.47 -4.93
CA PHE A 62 -4.30 -8.16 -5.52
C PHE A 62 -5.10 -7.24 -6.44
N ASN A 63 -5.36 -5.99 -6.02
CA ASN A 63 -6.08 -5.03 -6.85
C ASN A 63 -5.34 -4.70 -8.16
N TYR A 64 -4.01 -4.57 -8.14
CA TYR A 64 -3.23 -4.31 -9.36
C TYR A 64 -3.15 -5.53 -10.29
N LYS A 65 -3.22 -6.74 -9.74
CA LYS A 65 -3.22 -7.97 -10.52
C LYS A 65 -4.57 -8.20 -11.20
N ASP A 66 -5.66 -8.01 -10.47
CA ASP A 66 -7.03 -8.23 -10.96
C ASP A 66 -8.03 -7.40 -10.11
N HIS A 67 -8.70 -6.46 -10.77
CA HIS A 67 -9.66 -5.54 -10.14
C HIS A 67 -10.98 -6.21 -9.70
N LEU A 68 -11.22 -7.46 -10.10
CA LEU A 68 -12.40 -8.23 -9.74
C LEU A 68 -12.13 -9.20 -8.59
N VAL A 69 -10.92 -9.21 -8.02
CA VAL A 69 -10.61 -10.06 -6.88
C VAL A 69 -11.56 -9.79 -5.71
N PRO A 70 -12.26 -10.82 -5.22
CA PRO A 70 -13.10 -10.69 -4.04
C PRO A 70 -12.25 -10.39 -2.80
N LEU A 71 -12.74 -9.48 -1.95
CA LEU A 71 -12.11 -9.12 -0.70
C LEU A 71 -11.91 -10.34 0.22
N SER A 72 -12.80 -11.34 0.13
CA SER A 72 -12.67 -12.61 0.86
C SER A 72 -11.41 -13.39 0.50
N LYS A 73 -10.96 -13.36 -0.76
CA LYS A 73 -9.71 -14.00 -1.18
C LYS A 73 -8.51 -13.31 -0.55
N VAL A 74 -8.51 -11.99 -0.49
CA VAL A 74 -7.45 -11.23 0.18
C VAL A 74 -7.44 -11.51 1.69
N LYS A 75 -8.61 -11.58 2.33
CA LYS A 75 -8.71 -11.97 3.75
C LYS A 75 -8.11 -13.35 4.00
N ALA A 76 -8.49 -14.34 3.18
CA ALA A 76 -7.99 -15.70 3.30
C ALA A 76 -6.46 -15.75 3.17
N PHE A 77 -5.90 -15.06 2.17
CA PHE A 77 -4.45 -14.94 1.99
C PHE A 77 -3.75 -14.35 3.22
N CYS A 78 -4.24 -13.23 3.74
CA CYS A 78 -3.64 -12.58 4.90
C CYS A 78 -3.75 -13.43 6.18
N GLN A 79 -4.85 -14.17 6.33
CA GLN A 79 -5.07 -15.05 7.47
C GLN A 79 -4.16 -16.28 7.41
N GLU A 80 -4.02 -16.91 6.25
CA GLU A 80 -3.14 -18.07 6.03
C GLU A 80 -1.67 -17.72 6.30
N ARG A 81 -1.24 -16.50 5.94
CA ARG A 81 0.10 -15.98 6.22
C ARG A 81 0.31 -15.55 7.68
N GLY A 82 -0.74 -15.59 8.50
CA GLY A 82 -0.66 -15.22 9.91
C GLY A 82 -0.49 -13.73 10.17
N TYR A 83 -0.74 -12.85 9.19
CA TYR A 83 -0.59 -11.40 9.39
C TYR A 83 -1.58 -10.89 10.44
N LEU A 84 -2.86 -11.22 10.30
CA LEU A 84 -3.88 -10.81 11.27
C LEU A 84 -4.91 -11.92 11.45
N SER A 85 -5.49 -11.98 12.65
CA SER A 85 -6.66 -12.84 12.90
C SER A 85 -7.83 -12.43 12.01
N ARG A 86 -8.79 -13.33 11.79
CA ARG A 86 -10.00 -13.04 11.01
C ARG A 86 -10.74 -11.78 11.50
N ASN A 87 -10.96 -11.67 12.81
CA ASN A 87 -11.66 -10.52 13.41
C ASN A 87 -10.85 -9.22 13.25
N SER A 88 -9.52 -9.32 13.36
CA SER A 88 -8.63 -8.19 13.15
C SER A 88 -8.63 -7.74 11.68
N LEU A 89 -8.68 -8.67 10.73
CA LEU A 89 -8.81 -8.35 9.29
C LEU A 89 -10.13 -7.66 8.98
N ASP A 90 -11.24 -8.17 9.52
CA ASP A 90 -12.56 -7.55 9.34
C ASP A 90 -12.59 -6.13 9.88
N SER A 91 -12.03 -5.91 11.08
CA SER A 91 -11.90 -4.59 11.68
C SER A 91 -11.01 -3.66 10.85
N TYR A 92 -9.89 -4.18 10.34
CA TYR A 92 -8.92 -3.39 9.60
C TYR A 92 -9.40 -3.00 8.21
N PHE A 93 -10.13 -3.89 7.52
CA PHE A 93 -10.77 -3.57 6.25
C PHE A 93 -11.94 -2.60 6.42
N SER A 94 -12.69 -2.73 7.51
CA SER A 94 -13.71 -1.74 7.88
C SER A 94 -13.08 -0.37 8.12
N PHE A 95 -11.92 -0.32 8.79
CA PHE A 95 -11.16 0.92 8.95
C PHE A 95 -10.77 1.54 7.60
N PHE A 96 -10.23 0.77 6.64
CA PHE A 96 -9.90 1.32 5.32
C PHE A 96 -11.12 1.85 4.57
N PHE A 97 -12.26 1.18 4.68
CA PHE A 97 -13.50 1.65 4.09
C PHE A 97 -14.00 2.96 4.73
N ILE A 98 -14.12 2.98 6.06
CA ILE A 98 -14.63 4.14 6.81
C ILE A 98 -13.69 5.34 6.68
N ALA A 99 -12.38 5.12 6.70
CA ALA A 99 -11.38 6.17 6.53
C ALA A 99 -11.24 6.67 5.08
N GLY A 100 -12.01 6.13 4.13
CA GLY A 100 -12.01 6.56 2.74
C GLY A 100 -10.78 6.12 1.93
N TYR A 101 -10.05 5.10 2.39
CA TYR A 101 -8.91 4.50 1.67
C TYR A 101 -9.33 3.36 0.72
N MET A 102 -10.52 2.82 0.91
CA MET A 102 -11.03 1.71 0.09
C MET A 102 -12.51 1.92 -0.22
N GLN A 103 -12.90 1.62 -1.46
CA GLN A 103 -14.29 1.44 -1.85
C GLN A 103 -14.59 -0.05 -1.95
N VAL A 104 -15.82 -0.42 -1.58
CA VAL A 104 -16.30 -1.80 -1.68
C VAL A 104 -17.62 -1.78 -2.45
N ARG A 105 -17.73 -2.65 -3.45
CA ARG A 105 -18.94 -2.83 -4.26
C ARG A 105 -19.29 -4.32 -4.38
N MET A 106 -20.49 -4.62 -4.84
CA MET A 106 -20.88 -6.00 -5.16
C MET A 106 -20.09 -6.48 -6.38
N HIS A 107 -19.75 -7.78 -6.41
CA HIS A 107 -19.18 -8.39 -7.61
C HIS A 107 -20.27 -8.48 -8.68
N ASP A 108 -19.91 -8.21 -9.93
CA ASP A 108 -20.89 -8.08 -11.02
C ASP A 108 -21.56 -9.43 -11.36
N GLU A 109 -20.82 -10.53 -11.21
CA GLU A 109 -21.30 -11.90 -11.49
C GLU A 109 -21.83 -12.66 -10.25
N ASP A 110 -21.41 -12.30 -9.05
CA ASP A 110 -21.82 -12.95 -7.79
C ASP A 110 -22.10 -11.89 -6.73
N SER A 111 -23.37 -11.51 -6.58
CA SER A 111 -23.80 -10.47 -5.65
C SER A 111 -23.52 -10.79 -4.17
N ARG A 112 -23.16 -12.04 -3.83
CA ARG A 112 -22.73 -12.43 -2.48
C ARG A 112 -21.30 -11.98 -2.20
N GLN A 113 -20.50 -11.80 -3.25
CA GLN A 113 -19.13 -11.37 -3.14
C GLN A 113 -19.02 -9.84 -3.11
N ARG A 114 -17.89 -9.38 -2.59
CA ARG A 114 -17.55 -7.97 -2.48
C ARG A 114 -16.19 -7.79 -3.10
N VAL A 115 -16.11 -6.93 -4.11
CA VAL A 115 -14.83 -6.50 -4.70
C VAL A 115 -14.46 -5.16 -4.10
N PHE A 116 -13.16 -4.87 -4.09
CA PHE A 116 -12.62 -3.67 -3.47
C PHE A 116 -11.78 -2.89 -4.47
N LYS A 117 -11.66 -1.59 -4.23
CA LYS A 117 -10.79 -0.70 -5.00
C LYS A 117 -10.15 0.33 -4.06
N PRO A 118 -8.81 0.49 -4.06
CA PRO A 118 -8.17 1.60 -3.38
C PRO A 118 -8.66 2.94 -3.93
N THR A 119 -8.88 3.92 -3.06
CA THR A 119 -9.27 5.27 -3.49
C THR A 119 -8.07 6.05 -4.01
N GLY A 120 -8.32 7.17 -4.71
CA GLY A 120 -7.26 8.09 -5.12
C GLY A 120 -6.44 8.61 -3.93
N ALA A 121 -7.07 8.81 -2.78
CA ALA A 121 -6.38 9.17 -1.53
C ALA A 121 -5.42 8.06 -1.08
N ALA A 122 -5.85 6.79 -1.10
CA ALA A 122 -4.98 5.67 -0.75
C ALA A 122 -3.78 5.55 -1.70
N LEU A 123 -4.00 5.74 -3.01
CA LEU A 123 -2.93 5.73 -4.00
C LEU A 123 -1.95 6.89 -3.80
N CYS A 124 -2.44 8.08 -3.45
CA CYS A 124 -1.61 9.24 -3.15
C CYS A 124 -0.70 8.98 -1.93
N GLU A 125 -1.27 8.51 -0.82
CA GLU A 125 -0.50 8.15 0.39
C GLU A 125 0.50 7.04 0.11
N THR A 126 0.09 5.99 -0.62
CA THR A 126 0.98 4.90 -1.03
C THR A 126 2.15 5.41 -1.86
N THR A 127 1.88 6.29 -2.83
CA THR A 127 2.92 6.88 -3.69
C THR A 127 3.89 7.73 -2.88
N ARG A 128 3.40 8.55 -1.94
CA ARG A 128 4.26 9.35 -1.05
C ARG A 128 5.17 8.46 -0.23
N MET A 129 4.63 7.39 0.34
CA MET A 129 5.39 6.47 1.16
C MET A 129 6.41 5.65 0.34
N ILE A 130 6.06 5.19 -0.86
CA ILE A 130 7.02 4.53 -1.76
C ILE A 130 8.15 5.49 -2.13
N LYS A 131 7.84 6.75 -2.45
CA LYS A 131 8.84 7.78 -2.75
C LYS A 131 9.77 8.04 -1.57
N SER A 132 9.26 8.02 -0.34
CA SER A 132 10.13 8.16 0.84
C SER A 132 11.02 6.95 1.10
N TYR A 133 10.74 5.77 0.52
CA TYR A 133 11.62 4.59 0.63
C TYR A 133 12.57 4.42 -0.57
N LEU A 134 12.28 5.08 -1.69
CA LEU A 134 13.10 5.09 -2.92
C LEU A 134 13.99 6.32 -3.02
N LEU A 135 14.18 7.07 -1.93
CA LEU A 135 15.13 8.17 -1.81
C LEU A 135 15.83 7.97 -0.47
#